data_AF-A0A3C0K8F3-F1
#
_entry.id   AF-A0A3C0K8F3-F1
#
_cell.length_a   1.000
_cell.length_b   1.000
_cell.length_c   1.000
_cell.angle_alpha   90.00
_cell.angle_beta   90.00
_cell.angle_gamma   90.00
#
_symmetry.space_group_name_H-M   'P 1'
#
loop_
_entity.id
_entity.type
_entity.pdbx_description
1 polymer ?
#
loop_
_entity_poly.entity_id
_entity_poly.type
_entity_poly.pdbx_seq_one_letter_code
_entity_poly.pdbx_strand_id
1 'polypeptide(L)' 'LESSHAVAYGMKLAKTMKPTQSVLINLSGRGDKDIGTVADLSGADVYDRPSMRGLTVKGAQGGAA' A
#
# COMPACT_ATOMS: atom_id res chain seq x y z
N LEU A 1 -0.81 3.39 3.68
CA LEU A 1 -2.21 3.60 3.20
C LEU A 1 -2.60 5.07 3.24
N GLU A 2 -1.90 5.86 4.04
CA GLU A 2 -2.09 7.28 4.30
C GLU A 2 -1.73 8.11 3.06
N SER A 3 -0.58 7.85 2.42
CA SER A 3 -0.18 8.55 1.19
C SER A 3 -1.09 8.20 -0.01
N SER A 4 -1.74 7.02 -0.01
CA SER A 4 -2.70 6.61 -1.05
C SER A 4 -3.92 7.53 -1.11
N HIS A 5 -4.32 8.13 0.02
CA HIS A 5 -5.43 9.10 0.06
C HIS A 5 -5.09 10.38 -0.72
N ALA A 6 -3.86 10.88 -0.58
CA ALA A 6 -3.39 12.07 -1.29
C ALA A 6 -3.32 11.84 -2.80
N VAL A 7 -2.86 10.66 -3.22
CA VAL A 7 -2.83 10.27 -4.64
C VAL A 7 -4.24 10.16 -5.22
N ALA A 8 -5.17 9.49 -4.52
CA ALA A 8 -6.54 9.33 -4.98
C ALA A 8 -7.26 10.68 -5.16
N TYR A 9 -7.04 11.61 -4.22
CA TYR A 9 -7.55 12.97 -4.35
C TYR A 9 -6.87 13.74 -5.48
N GLY A 10 -5.54 13.64 -5.61
CA GLY A 10 -4.79 14.26 -6.70
C GLY A 10 -5.28 13.83 -8.09
N MET A 11 -5.62 12.56 -8.27
CA MET A 11 -6.22 12.07 -9.52
C MET A 11 -7.62 12.63 -9.78
N LYS A 12 -8.43 12.86 -8.75
CA LYS A 12 -9.75 13.51 -8.89
C LYS A 12 -9.60 14.98 -9.25
N LEU A 13 -8.68 15.68 -8.60
CA LEU A 13 -8.39 17.09 -8.83
C LEU A 13 -7.80 17.34 -10.23
N ALA A 14 -6.89 16.47 -10.68
CA ALA A 14 -6.28 16.60 -12.01
C ALA A 14 -7.31 16.58 -13.15
N LYS A 15 -8.44 15.86 -12.99
CA LYS A 15 -9.53 15.83 -13.97
C LYS A 15 -10.24 17.17 -14.15
N THR A 16 -10.18 18.05 -13.16
CA THR A 16 -10.79 19.38 -13.21
C THR A 16 -9.80 20.48 -13.60
N MET A 17 -8.53 20.12 -13.85
CA MET A 17 -7.45 21.08 -14.16
C MET A 17 -7.16 21.14 -15.65
N LYS A 18 -6.49 22.21 -16.08
CA LYS A 18 -6.02 22.34 -17.46
C LYS A 18 -4.82 21.40 -17.69
N PRO A 19 -4.65 20.84 -18.90
CA PRO A 19 -3.55 19.91 -19.20
C PRO A 19 -2.14 20.45 -18.95
N THR A 20 -1.97 21.78 -18.92
CA THR A 20 -0.68 22.45 -18.72
C THR A 20 -0.34 22.70 -17.25
N GLN A 21 -1.28 22.48 -16.34
CA GLN A 21 -1.05 22.68 -14.91
C GLN A 21 -0.42 21.44 -14.29
N SER A 22 0.53 21.63 -13.38
CA SER A 22 1.18 20.55 -12.63
C SER A 22 0.65 20.46 -11.20
N VAL A 23 0.60 19.24 -10.66
CA VAL A 23 0.19 18.97 -9.27
C VAL A 23 1.34 18.29 -8.55
N LEU A 24 1.78 18.87 -7.42
CA LEU A 24 2.76 18.25 -6.54
C LEU A 24 2.04 17.51 -5.41
N ILE A 25 2.30 16.20 -5.30
CA ILE A 25 1.73 15.35 -4.26
C ILE A 25 2.84 14.91 -3.32
N ASN A 26 2.68 15.17 -2.02
CA ASN A 26 3.62 14.72 -1.02
C ASN A 26 3.40 13.24 -0.69
N LEU A 27 4.44 12.43 -0.86
CA LEU A 27 4.47 11.02 -0.43
C LEU A 27 5.10 10.96 0.96
N SER A 28 4.25 11.03 1.98
CA SER A 28 4.67 11.13 3.38
C SER A 28 5.36 9.88 3.96
N GLY A 29 5.33 8.73 3.28
CA GLY A 29 5.95 7.50 3.78
C GLY A 29 6.18 6.43 2.71
N ARG A 30 7.03 5.45 3.03
CA ARG A 30 7.43 4.35 2.13
C ARG A 30 6.40 3.22 2.01
N GLY A 31 5.54 3.06 3.02
CA GLY A 31 4.48 2.04 3.03
C GLY A 31 4.84 0.70 3.66
N ASP A 32 6.03 0.53 4.26
CA ASP A 32 6.42 -0.75 4.90
C ASP A 32 5.48 -1.13 6.04
N LYS A 33 4.93 -0.13 6.74
CA LYS A 33 3.98 -0.34 7.84
C LYS A 33 2.74 -1.14 7.40
N ASP A 34 2.33 -1.00 6.13
CA ASP A 34 1.10 -1.59 5.61
C ASP A 34 1.36 -2.73 4.63
N ILE A 35 2.63 -3.14 4.44
CA ILE A 35 3.00 -4.16 3.46
C ILE A 35 2.35 -5.50 3.77
N GLY A 36 2.21 -5.86 5.06
CA GLY A 36 1.50 -7.08 5.50
C GLY A 36 0.02 -7.05 5.13
N THR A 37 -0.66 -5.95 5.40
CA THR A 37 -2.07 -5.77 5.03
C THR A 37 -2.28 -5.85 3.51
N VAL A 38 -1.37 -5.27 2.72
CA VAL A 38 -1.44 -5.33 1.25
C VAL A 38 -1.14 -6.75 0.75
N ALA A 39 -0.18 -7.45 1.36
CA ALA A 39 0.14 -8.85 1.06
C ALA A 39 -1.07 -9.76 1.25
N ASP A 40 -1.72 -9.65 2.41
CA ASP A 40 -2.93 -10.41 2.75
C ASP A 40 -4.08 -10.14 1.77
N LEU A 41 -4.28 -8.88 1.36
CA LEU A 41 -5.33 -8.49 0.42
C LEU A 41 -5.03 -8.83 -1.04
N SER A 42 -3.74 -8.93 -1.41
CA SER A 42 -3.31 -9.21 -2.79
C SER A 42 -2.96 -10.68 -3.05
N GLY A 43 -2.95 -11.51 -2.00
CA GLY A 43 -2.50 -12.91 -2.07
C GLY A 43 -1.01 -13.03 -2.39
N ALA A 44 -0.22 -12.00 -2.10
CA ALA A 44 1.20 -11.97 -2.39
C ALA A 44 2.00 -12.43 -1.16
N ASP A 45 2.98 -13.32 -1.36
CA ASP A 45 3.91 -13.66 -0.29
C ASP A 45 4.90 -12.51 -0.05
N VAL A 46 4.75 -11.81 1.07
CA VAL A 46 5.65 -10.74 1.51
C VAL A 46 6.45 -11.18 2.72
N TYR A 47 7.77 -11.05 2.64
CA TYR A 47 8.70 -11.37 3.72
C TYR A 47 9.90 -10.43 3.68
N ASP A 48 10.27 -9.88 4.83
CA ASP A 48 11.40 -8.93 4.96
C ASP A 48 12.75 -9.58 4.64
N ARG A 49 12.85 -10.91 4.78
CA ARG A 49 14.03 -11.70 4.41
C ARG A 49 13.61 -13.02 3.79
N PRO A 50 14.35 -13.58 2.81
CA PRO A 50 14.05 -14.88 2.21
C PRO A 50 13.90 -16.01 3.23
N SER A 51 14.64 -15.95 4.34
CA SER A 51 14.58 -16.93 5.43
C SER A 51 13.29 -16.89 6.25
N MET A 52 12.44 -15.86 6.07
CA MET A 52 11.15 -15.72 6.75
C MET A 52 9.96 -16.23 5.92
N ARG A 53 10.21 -16.82 4.74
CA ARG A 53 9.18 -17.41 3.89
C ARG A 53 8.46 -18.53 4.64
N GLY A 54 7.13 -18.43 4.78
CA GLY A 54 6.30 -19.41 5.51
C GLY A 54 6.13 -19.16 7.01
N LEU A 55 6.70 -18.08 7.57
CA LEU A 55 6.43 -17.67 8.94
C LEU A 55 5.18 -16.78 9.00
N THR A 56 4.16 -17.23 9.72
CA THR A 56 2.96 -16.43 9.96
C THR A 56 3.15 -15.54 11.20
N VAL A 57 2.75 -14.26 11.11
CA VAL A 57 2.79 -13.35 12.26
C VAL A 57 1.90 -13.89 13.40
N LYS A 58 2.40 -13.84 14.63
CA LYS A 58 1.66 -14.32 15.82
C LYS A 58 0.42 -13.44 16.03
N GLY A 59 -0.74 -13.94 15.61
CA GLY A 59 -2.03 -13.24 15.67
C GLY A 59 -2.86 -13.33 14.40
N ALA A 60 -2.29 -13.76 13.27
CA ALA A 60 -3.07 -14.13 12.10
C ALA A 60 -3.87 -15.40 12.44
N GLN A 61 -5.18 -15.27 12.61
CA GLN A 61 -6.06 -16.44 12.72
C GLN A 61 -5.86 -17.28 11.45
N GLY A 62 -5.36 -18.50 11.65
CA GLY A 62 -5.22 -19.48 10.60
C GLY A 62 -6.59 -19.79 9.99
N GLY A 63 -6.85 -19.24 8.82
CA GLY A 63 -7.87 -19.75 7.92
C GLY A 63 -7.31 -20.97 7.21
N ALA A 64 -7.42 -22.13 7.84
CA ALA A 64 -7.25 -23.42 7.17
C ALA A 64 -8.64 -24.05 7.00
N ALA A 65 -9.01 -24.22 5.73
CA ALA A 65 -10.10 -25.05 5.18
C ALA A 65 -11.54 -24.72 5.58
#